data_AF-A0A1I5PNI8-F1
#
_entry.id   AF-A0A1I5PNI8-F1
#
_cell.length_a   1.000
_cell.length_b   1.000
_cell.length_c   1.000
_cell.angle_alpha   90.00
_cell.angle_beta   90.00
_cell.angle_gamma   90.00
#
_symmetry.space_group_name_H-M   'P 1'
#
loop_
_entity.id
_entity.type
_entity.pdbx_description
1 polymer ?
#
loop_
_entity_poly.entity_id
_entity_poly.type
_entity_poly.pdbx_seq_one_letter_code
_entity_poly.pdbx_strand_id
1 'polypeptide(L)'
;MDALLYVAAILLVIISFAHSYLGERYILIRLFKRNNLPKLFGSDAFTKKTLRFAWHITSIAWCGFAALLVVIAQPQLSAKTLATVIATTFFLHGLLSLVASQGKHLSWVVFFAIFACTLIGINA
;
A
#
# COMPACT_ATOMS: atom_id res chain seq x y z
N MET A 1 1.56 -27.88 -5.19
CA MET A 1 1.94 -26.88 -4.17
C MET A 1 1.51 -25.48 -4.62
N ASP A 2 1.66 -25.17 -5.91
CA ASP A 2 1.30 -23.88 -6.53
C ASP A 2 -0.16 -23.48 -6.39
N ALA A 3 -1.09 -24.44 -6.39
CA ALA A 3 -2.52 -24.17 -6.16
C ALA A 3 -2.78 -23.42 -4.84
N LEU A 4 -2.03 -23.73 -3.77
CA LEU A 4 -2.17 -23.03 -2.48
C LEU A 4 -1.61 -21.60 -2.55
N LEU A 5 -0.59 -21.34 -3.37
CA LEU A 5 -0.06 -19.98 -3.60
C LEU A 5 -1.09 -19.11 -4.32
N TYR A 6 -1.78 -19.65 -5.32
CA TYR A 6 -2.88 -18.94 -6.00
C TYR A 6 -4.06 -18.69 -5.06
N VAL A 7 -4.44 -19.65 -4.22
CA VAL A 7 -5.47 -19.45 -3.20
C VAL A 7 -5.06 -18.32 -2.24
N ALA A 8 -3.82 -18.33 -1.75
CA ALA A 8 -3.31 -17.27 -0.88
C ALA A 8 -3.28 -15.90 -1.58
N ALA A 9 -2.92 -15.84 -2.87
CA ALA A 9 -2.97 -14.61 -3.66
C ALA A 9 -4.41 -14.07 -3.81
N ILE A 10 -5.38 -14.95 -4.09
CA ILE A 10 -6.80 -14.58 -4.17
C ILE A 10 -7.29 -14.06 -2.81
N LEU A 11 -6.94 -14.73 -1.71
CA LEU A 11 -7.30 -14.29 -0.36
C LEU A 11 -6.70 -12.92 -0.02
N LEU A 12 -5.46 -12.64 -0.43
CA LEU A 12 -4.83 -11.33 -0.28
C LEU A 12 -5.57 -10.23 -1.04
N VAL A 13 -6.04 -10.52 -2.25
CA VAL A 13 -6.87 -9.59 -3.02
C VAL A 13 -8.21 -9.35 -2.30
N ILE A 14 -8.88 -10.40 -1.85
CA ILE A 14 -10.15 -10.29 -1.11
C ILE A 14 -9.99 -9.44 0.14
N ILE A 15 -8.97 -9.71 0.97
CA ILE A 15 -8.76 -8.97 2.22
C ILE A 15 -8.31 -7.52 1.95
N SER A 16 -7.59 -7.25 0.86
CA SER A 16 -7.26 -5.89 0.40
C SER A 16 -8.52 -5.07 0.13
N PHE A 17 -9.47 -5.62 -0.63
CA PHE A 17 -10.75 -4.96 -0.87
C PHE A 17 -11.57 -4.82 0.41
N ALA A 18 -11.69 -5.88 1.20
CA ALA A 18 -12.46 -5.86 2.44
C ALA A 18 -11.91 -4.83 3.44
N HIS A 19 -10.59 -4.77 3.63
CA HIS A 19 -9.96 -3.83 4.55
C HIS A 19 -10.14 -2.38 4.12
N SER A 20 -9.88 -2.06 2.85
CA SER A 20 -10.09 -0.70 2.32
C SER A 20 -11.56 -0.29 2.37
N TYR A 21 -12.47 -1.13 1.84
CA TYR A 21 -13.87 -0.76 1.69
C TYR A 21 -14.63 -0.77 3.02
N LEU A 22 -14.55 -1.87 3.77
CA LEU A 22 -15.27 -2.00 5.05
C LEU A 22 -14.67 -1.05 6.09
N GLY A 23 -13.35 -0.87 6.09
CA GLY A 23 -12.69 0.04 7.00
C GLY A 23 -13.04 1.51 6.75
N GLU A 24 -13.05 1.97 5.49
CA GLU A 24 -13.51 3.34 5.18
C GLU A 24 -14.98 3.51 5.59
N ARG A 25 -15.86 2.60 5.15
CA ARG A 25 -17.31 2.71 5.37
C ARG A 25 -17.71 2.64 6.84
N TYR A 26 -17.13 1.72 7.60
CA TYR A 26 -17.61 1.39 8.95
C TYR A 26 -16.74 1.93 10.08
N ILE A 27 -15.47 2.27 9.81
CA ILE A 27 -14.53 2.78 10.83
C ILE A 27 -14.21 4.24 10.53
N LEU A 28 -13.55 4.54 9.41
CA LEU A 28 -12.99 5.88 9.17
C LEU A 28 -14.07 6.95 9.02
N ILE A 29 -15.09 6.73 8.19
CA ILE A 29 -16.21 7.69 8.05
C ILE A 29 -16.86 7.97 9.41
N ARG A 30 -17.04 6.94 10.25
CA ARG A 30 -17.66 7.12 11.58
C ARG A 30 -16.71 7.82 12.55
N LEU A 31 -15.42 7.50 12.51
CA LEU A 31 -14.39 8.15 13.30
C LEU A 31 -14.29 9.66 12.95
N PHE A 32 -14.34 10.00 11.67
CA PHE A 32 -14.20 11.38 11.18
C PHE A 32 -15.44 12.25 11.39
N LYS A 33 -16.59 11.65 11.70
CA LYS A 33 -17.78 12.36 12.18
C LYS A 33 -17.66 12.82 13.64
N ARG A 34 -16.66 12.33 14.38
CA ARG A 34 -16.38 12.82 15.74
C ARG A 34 -15.60 14.13 15.67
N ASN A 35 -15.91 15.06 16.58
CA ASN A 35 -15.30 16.40 16.62
C ASN A 35 -14.08 16.51 17.55
N ASN A 36 -13.48 15.38 17.93
CA ASN A 36 -12.42 15.29 18.93
C ASN A 36 -11.09 14.74 18.39
N LEU A 37 -10.90 14.73 17.06
CA LEU A 37 -9.62 14.35 16.47
C LEU A 37 -8.55 15.43 16.73
N PRO A 38 -7.28 15.04 16.93
CA PRO A 38 -6.18 15.98 17.07
C PRO A 38 -6.13 16.96 15.90
N LYS A 39 -6.07 18.25 16.22
CA LYS A 39 -5.92 19.33 15.24
C LYS A 39 -4.43 19.58 15.02
N LEU A 40 -3.96 19.29 13.82
CA LEU A 40 -2.60 19.53 13.37
C LEU A 40 -2.64 20.55 12.24
N PHE A 41 -1.75 21.53 12.26
CA PHE A 41 -1.77 22.65 11.30
C PHE A 41 -3.12 23.39 11.27
N GLY A 42 -3.71 23.61 12.45
CA GLY A 42 -4.93 24.41 12.63
C GLY A 42 -6.26 23.70 12.35
N SER A 43 -6.26 22.44 11.87
CA SER A 43 -7.50 21.67 11.63
C SER A 43 -7.29 20.16 11.82
N ASP A 44 -8.36 19.37 11.81
CA ASP A 44 -8.25 17.90 11.82
C ASP A 44 -8.04 17.28 10.43
N ALA A 45 -7.98 18.12 9.37
CA ALA A 45 -7.92 17.66 7.99
C ALA A 45 -6.65 16.85 7.70
N PHE A 46 -5.50 17.27 8.24
CA PHE A 46 -4.26 16.52 8.09
C PHE A 46 -4.36 15.17 8.78
N THR A 47 -4.84 15.14 10.03
CA THR A 47 -5.05 13.91 10.80
C THR A 47 -5.97 12.94 10.05
N LYS A 48 -7.12 13.40 9.53
CA LYS A 48 -8.06 12.57 8.75
C LYS A 48 -7.41 12.00 7.48
N LYS A 49 -6.66 12.82 6.74
CA LYS A 49 -5.95 12.40 5.53
C LYS A 49 -4.87 11.36 5.84
N THR A 50 -4.07 11.58 6.88
CA THR A 50 -3.03 10.64 7.32
C THR A 50 -3.63 9.31 7.78
N LEU A 51 -4.76 9.34 8.51
CA LEU A 51 -5.46 8.13 8.92
C LEU A 51 -6.02 7.34 7.72
N ARG A 52 -6.66 8.01 6.75
CA ARG A 52 -7.09 7.35 5.50
C ARG A 52 -5.92 6.74 4.74
N PHE A 53 -4.83 7.50 4.61
CA PHE A 53 -3.61 7.05 3.96
C PHE A 53 -3.06 5.77 4.62
N ALA A 54 -2.86 5.81 5.95
CA ALA A 54 -2.34 4.67 6.71
C ALA A 54 -3.25 3.45 6.64
N TRP A 55 -4.56 3.66 6.46
CA TRP A 55 -5.52 2.59 6.27
C TRP A 55 -5.42 1.94 4.89
N HIS A 56 -5.41 2.74 3.82
CA HIS A 56 -5.45 2.22 2.45
C HIS A 56 -4.09 1.70 1.93
N ILE A 57 -2.98 2.17 2.48
CA ILE A 57 -1.64 1.73 2.06
C ILE A 57 -1.43 0.23 2.30
N THR A 58 -1.98 -0.33 3.39
CA THR A 58 -1.93 -1.77 3.68
C THR A 58 -2.57 -2.61 2.58
N SER A 59 -3.69 -2.15 2.03
CA SER A 59 -4.38 -2.83 0.93
C SER A 59 -3.54 -2.84 -0.35
N ILE A 60 -2.78 -1.77 -0.64
CA ILE A 60 -1.83 -1.75 -1.75
C ILE A 60 -0.70 -2.76 -1.51
N ALA A 61 -0.16 -2.81 -0.29
CA ALA A 61 0.87 -3.79 0.08
C ALA A 61 0.39 -5.23 -0.12
N TRP A 62 -0.84 -5.55 0.28
CA TRP A 62 -1.42 -6.88 0.07
C TRP A 62 -1.65 -7.23 -1.39
N CYS A 63 -2.02 -6.26 -2.24
CA CYS A 63 -2.03 -6.47 -3.69
C CYS A 63 -0.63 -6.77 -4.24
N GLY A 64 0.39 -6.05 -3.74
CA GLY A 64 1.80 -6.33 -4.05
C GLY A 64 2.22 -7.75 -3.64
N PHE A 65 1.85 -8.19 -2.44
CA PHE A 65 2.10 -9.56 -1.99
C PHE A 65 1.34 -10.61 -2.80
N ALA A 66 0.10 -10.34 -3.21
CA ALA A 66 -0.64 -11.23 -4.09
C ALA A 66 0.09 -11.43 -5.42
N ALA A 67 0.59 -10.35 -6.02
CA ALA A 67 1.39 -10.41 -7.24
C ALA A 67 2.71 -11.18 -7.03
N LEU A 68 3.38 -11.00 -5.89
CA LEU A 68 4.58 -11.78 -5.55
C LEU A 68 4.29 -13.28 -5.44
N LEU A 69 3.18 -13.68 -4.80
CA LEU A 69 2.79 -15.09 -4.72
C LEU A 69 2.50 -15.69 -6.11
N VAL A 70 1.89 -14.92 -7.01
CA VAL A 70 1.66 -15.34 -8.40
C VAL A 70 2.99 -15.55 -9.13
N VAL A 71 3.97 -14.65 -8.95
CA VAL A 71 5.30 -14.78 -9.55
C VAL A 71 6.05 -16.00 -8.99
N ILE A 72 5.95 -16.25 -7.68
CA ILE A 72 6.57 -17.41 -7.01
C ILE A 72 5.95 -18.73 -7.50
N ALA A 73 4.66 -18.72 -7.85
CA ALA A 73 3.97 -19.89 -8.39
C ALA A 73 4.34 -20.22 -9.85
N GLN A 74 5.16 -19.40 -10.52
CA GLN A 74 5.59 -19.67 -11.89
C GLN A 74 6.74 -20.70 -11.92
N PRO A 75 6.82 -21.57 -12.95
CA PRO A 75 7.90 -22.56 -13.08
C PRO A 75 9.31 -21.96 -13.12
N GLN A 76 9.43 -20.71 -13.57
CA GLN A 76 10.69 -19.99 -13.66
C GLN A 76 10.60 -18.72 -12.83
N LEU A 77 11.29 -18.74 -11.67
CA LEU A 77 11.36 -17.57 -10.81
C LEU A 77 12.40 -16.58 -11.35
N SER A 78 11.96 -15.36 -11.61
CA SER A 78 12.82 -14.26 -12.01
C SER A 78 12.95 -13.27 -10.86
N ALA A 79 14.17 -13.15 -10.32
CA ALA A 79 14.50 -12.10 -9.34
C ALA A 79 14.16 -10.71 -9.87
N LYS A 80 14.30 -10.51 -11.20
CA LYS A 80 13.92 -9.26 -11.87
C LYS A 80 12.43 -8.98 -11.82
N THR A 81 11.60 -10.00 -12.02
CA THR A 81 10.15 -9.88 -11.93
C THR A 81 9.72 -9.61 -10.48
N LEU A 82 10.28 -10.32 -9.49
CA LEU A 82 10.02 -10.07 -8.07
C LEU A 82 10.37 -8.63 -7.67
N ALA A 83 11.58 -8.18 -8.02
CA ALA A 83 12.04 -6.82 -7.73
C ALA A 83 11.15 -5.77 -8.41
N THR A 84 10.68 -6.02 -9.63
CA THR A 84 9.76 -5.12 -10.33
C THR A 84 8.41 -5.01 -9.59
N VAL A 85 7.84 -6.12 -9.11
CA VAL A 85 6.60 -6.08 -8.31
C VAL A 85 6.80 -5.28 -7.01
N ILE A 86 7.92 -5.49 -6.32
CA ILE A 86 8.28 -4.74 -5.10
C ILE A 86 8.41 -3.24 -5.43
N ALA A 87 9.18 -2.90 -6.46
CA ALA A 87 9.39 -1.54 -6.91
C ALA A 87 8.06 -0.85 -7.23
N THR A 88 7.21 -1.48 -8.05
CA THR A 88 5.88 -0.94 -8.39
C THR A 88 5.01 -0.75 -7.15
N THR A 89 5.02 -1.69 -6.21
CA THR A 89 4.25 -1.57 -4.95
C THR A 89 4.68 -0.33 -4.15
N PHE A 90 5.98 -0.13 -3.98
CA PHE A 90 6.51 1.04 -3.27
C PHE A 90 6.36 2.35 -4.04
N PHE A 91 6.40 2.33 -5.36
CA PHE A 91 6.03 3.48 -6.18
C PHE A 91 4.58 3.91 -5.92
N LEU A 92 3.64 2.96 -5.90
CA LEU A 92 2.23 3.24 -5.58
C LEU A 92 2.05 3.75 -4.13
N HIS A 93 2.80 3.21 -3.17
CA HIS A 93 2.84 3.76 -1.80
C HIS A 93 3.30 5.22 -1.78
N GLY A 94 4.38 5.52 -2.51
CA GLY A 94 4.91 6.88 -2.63
C GLY A 94 3.91 7.84 -3.26
N LEU A 95 3.28 7.44 -4.36
CA LEU A 95 2.27 8.24 -5.06
C LEU A 95 1.06 8.50 -4.15
N LEU A 96 0.51 7.46 -3.51
CA LEU A 96 -0.61 7.60 -2.58
C LEU A 96 -0.23 8.51 -1.40
N SER A 97 0.94 8.31 -0.80
CA SER A 97 1.44 9.12 0.32
C SER A 97 1.59 10.59 -0.08
N LEU A 98 2.14 10.87 -1.26
CA LEU A 98 2.35 12.22 -1.76
C LEU A 98 1.02 12.94 -1.99
N VAL A 99 0.10 12.29 -2.71
CA VAL A 99 -1.22 12.85 -3.07
C VAL A 99 -2.10 13.00 -1.83
N ALA A 100 -2.22 11.95 -1.00
CA ALA A 100 -3.10 11.97 0.17
C ALA A 100 -2.64 13.01 1.21
N SER A 101 -1.33 13.18 1.39
CA SER A 101 -0.78 14.15 2.34
C SER A 101 -0.56 15.56 1.78
N GLN A 102 -0.72 15.75 0.45
CA GLN A 102 -0.30 16.97 -0.24
C GLN A 102 1.17 17.33 0.06
N GLY A 103 2.03 16.32 0.10
CA GLY A 103 3.46 16.45 0.42
C GLY A 103 3.79 16.71 1.90
N LYS A 104 2.80 16.88 2.78
CA LYS A 104 3.00 17.22 4.20
C LYS A 104 3.47 16.03 5.06
N HIS A 105 3.28 14.79 4.58
CA HIS A 105 3.75 13.59 5.26
C HIS A 105 4.90 12.96 4.46
N LEU A 106 6.14 13.09 4.96
CA LEU A 106 7.37 12.79 4.21
C LEU A 106 7.62 11.30 3.94
N SER A 107 6.71 10.38 4.31
CA SER A 107 6.88 8.95 3.98
C SER A 107 6.99 8.68 2.48
N TRP A 108 6.48 9.57 1.62
CA TRP A 108 6.62 9.44 0.16
C TRP A 108 8.09 9.44 -0.29
N VAL A 109 8.96 10.19 0.39
CA VAL A 109 10.40 10.24 0.09
C VAL A 109 11.02 8.86 0.28
N VAL A 110 10.72 8.23 1.42
CA VAL A 110 11.24 6.90 1.76
C VAL A 110 10.68 5.84 0.81
N PHE A 111 9.40 5.88 0.47
CA PHE A 111 8.82 4.94 -0.49
C PHE A 111 9.41 5.07 -1.89
N PHE A 112 9.64 6.29 -2.38
CA PHE A 112 10.32 6.48 -3.66
C PHE A 112 11.79 6.11 -3.60
N ALA A 113 12.48 6.30 -2.47
CA ALA A 113 13.83 5.82 -2.30
C ALA A 113 13.89 4.28 -2.40
N ILE A 114 12.97 3.56 -1.75
CA ILE A 114 12.87 2.10 -1.87
C ILE A 114 12.63 1.70 -3.34
N PHE A 115 11.67 2.33 -4.02
CA PHE A 115 11.41 2.11 -5.45
C PHE A 115 12.68 2.30 -6.30
N ALA A 116 13.37 3.44 -6.13
CA ALA A 116 14.57 3.76 -6.89
C ALA A 116 15.72 2.79 -6.62
N CYS A 117 16.00 2.48 -5.34
CA CYS A 117 17.03 1.52 -4.96
C CYS A 117 16.74 0.12 -5.51
N THR A 118 15.48 -0.34 -5.46
CA THR A 118 15.11 -1.65 -6.03
C THR A 118 15.27 -1.66 -7.55
N LEU A 119 14.85 -0.59 -8.25
CA LEU A 119 14.94 -0.50 -9.70
C LEU A 119 16.39 -0.37 -10.20
N ILE A 120 17.24 0.38 -9.49
CA ILE A 120 18.66 0.49 -9.82
C ILE A 120 19.36 -0.84 -9.51
N GLY A 121 19.14 -1.41 -8.33
CA GLY A 121 19.82 -2.63 -7.88
C GLY A 121 19.53 -3.86 -8.73
N ILE A 122 18.40 -3.91 -9.46
CA ILE A 122 18.08 -5.02 -10.35
C ILE A 122 18.62 -4.87 -11.78
N ASN A 123 19.12 -3.69 -12.14
CA ASN A 123 19.69 -3.39 -13.46
C ASN A 123 21.19 -3.07 -13.41
N ALA A 124 21.79 -3.05 -12.23
CA ALA A 124 23.23 -2.97 -12.01
C ALA A 124 23.87 -4.35 -12.12
#